data_AF-A0A397T897-F1
#
_entry.id   AF-A0A397T897-F1
#
_cell.length_a   1.000
_cell.length_b   1.000
_cell.length_c   1.000
_cell.angle_alpha   90.00
_cell.angle_beta   90.00
_cell.angle_gamma   90.00
#
_symmetry.space_group_name_H-M   'P 1'
#
loop_
_entity.id
_entity.type
_entity.pdbx_description
1 polymer ?
#
loop_
_entity_poly.entity_id
_entity_poly.type
_entity_poly.pdbx_seq_one_letter_code
_entity_poly.pdbx_strand_id
1 'polypeptide(L)'
;MKIGQIRQTERDIQDNLEYRNLKVEIGKLQEQIGKLRQELENQGSASYKERLTFLQNDQNRITSEFSSVTGNMEQIKVSINIDKEDLKSQYKNIEGRFKEQWAIKHGDQEAISEIDRLINELENTLMNYHTQKMQEINCKIFDLWEEAYNGDDIEKIEIRSEQESTQNNRSYNYRVVMMKNGKELDMRGRCSAGQRMLASIIIRMALAECFSKDFGMFVLDEPTTNLDEIHINKLSESLRR
;
A
#
# COMPACT_ATOMS: atom_id res chain seq x y z
N MET A 1 -29.37 -9.79 -12.65
CA MET A 1 -29.98 -8.48 -12.99
C MET A 1 -31.45 -8.54 -13.44
N LYS A 2 -31.89 -9.52 -14.26
CA LYS A 2 -33.28 -9.56 -14.79
C LYS A 2 -34.40 -9.79 -13.75
N ILE A 3 -34.13 -10.44 -12.62
CA ILE A 3 -35.16 -10.77 -11.62
C ILE A 3 -35.59 -9.54 -10.78
N GLY A 4 -34.68 -8.58 -10.55
CA GLY A 4 -34.98 -7.37 -9.79
C GLY A 4 -35.94 -6.44 -10.55
N GLN A 5 -35.73 -6.26 -11.86
CA GLN A 5 -36.58 -5.43 -12.71
C GLN A 5 -38.00 -6.01 -12.85
N ILE A 6 -38.13 -7.33 -13.00
CA ILE A 6 -39.45 -7.99 -13.08
C ILE A 6 -40.26 -7.78 -11.79
N ARG A 7 -39.64 -7.98 -10.61
CA ARG A 7 -40.30 -7.77 -9.31
C ARG A 7 -40.69 -6.32 -9.02
N GLN A 8 -40.02 -5.37 -9.65
CA GLN A 8 -40.31 -3.94 -9.50
C GLN A 8 -41.47 -3.55 -10.41
N THR A 9 -41.46 -4.06 -11.65
CA THR A 9 -42.56 -3.85 -12.61
C THR A 9 -43.85 -4.52 -12.13
N GLU A 10 -43.76 -5.69 -11.47
CA GLU A 10 -44.89 -6.40 -10.88
C GLU A 10 -45.52 -5.61 -9.72
N ARG A 11 -44.70 -4.96 -8.89
CA ARG A 11 -45.17 -4.05 -7.83
C ARG A 11 -45.81 -2.78 -8.39
N ASP A 12 -45.19 -2.16 -9.39
CA ASP A 12 -45.73 -0.96 -10.03
C ASP A 12 -47.10 -1.22 -10.69
N ILE A 13 -47.29 -2.41 -11.27
CA ILE A 13 -48.57 -2.84 -11.85
C ILE A 13 -49.61 -3.08 -10.75
N GLN A 14 -49.21 -3.71 -9.64
CA GLN A 14 -50.09 -3.97 -8.50
C GLN A 14 -50.58 -2.66 -7.86
N ASP A 15 -49.67 -1.71 -7.62
CA ASP A 15 -50.00 -0.40 -7.04
C ASP A 15 -50.92 0.41 -7.97
N ASN A 16 -50.77 0.27 -9.29
CA ASN A 16 -51.65 0.93 -10.27
C ASN A 16 -53.06 0.33 -10.28
N LEU A 17 -53.17 -1.00 -10.14
CA LEU A 17 -54.45 -1.70 -10.03
C LEU A 17 -55.18 -1.30 -8.74
N GLU A 18 -54.46 -1.24 -7.62
CA GLU A 18 -55.00 -0.81 -6.33
C GLU A 18 -55.48 0.66 -6.37
N TYR A 19 -54.69 1.57 -6.96
CA TYR A 19 -55.11 2.97 -7.18
C TYR A 19 -56.43 3.08 -7.96
N ARG A 20 -56.56 2.32 -9.05
CA ARG A 20 -57.78 2.33 -9.89
C ARG A 20 -58.98 1.77 -9.14
N ASN A 21 -58.79 0.71 -8.35
CA ASN A 21 -59.85 0.11 -7.55
C ASN A 21 -60.34 1.06 -6.46
N LEU A 22 -59.43 1.65 -5.68
CA LEU A 22 -59.76 2.64 -4.65
C LEU A 22 -60.48 3.86 -5.22
N LYS A 23 -60.08 4.35 -6.40
CA LYS A 23 -60.75 5.46 -7.08
C LYS A 23 -62.21 5.13 -7.45
N VAL A 24 -62.46 3.91 -7.92
CA VAL A 24 -63.81 3.45 -8.24
C VAL A 24 -64.65 3.28 -6.97
N GLU A 25 -64.07 2.78 -5.87
CA GLU A 25 -64.76 2.64 -4.59
C GLU A 25 -65.14 3.98 -3.97
N ILE A 26 -64.26 5.00 -4.01
CA ILE A 26 -64.57 6.36 -3.57
C ILE A 26 -65.81 6.89 -4.31
N GLY A 27 -65.87 6.70 -5.64
CA GLY A 27 -67.01 7.13 -6.45
C GLY A 27 -68.32 6.44 -6.05
N LYS A 28 -68.28 5.14 -5.79
CA LYS A 28 -69.46 4.37 -5.33
C LYS A 28 -69.93 4.81 -3.94
N LEU A 29 -69.01 5.03 -3.00
CA LEU A 29 -69.32 5.50 -1.65
C LEU A 29 -69.88 6.93 -1.66
N GLN A 30 -69.37 7.82 -2.52
CA GLN A 30 -69.93 9.16 -2.73
C GLN A 30 -71.38 9.10 -3.22
N GLU A 31 -71.68 8.23 -4.19
CA GLU A 31 -73.03 8.05 -4.70
C GLU A 31 -73.99 7.49 -3.63
N GLN A 32 -73.52 6.53 -2.83
CA GLN A 32 -74.28 5.96 -1.71
C GLN A 32 -74.55 6.98 -0.60
N ILE A 33 -73.57 7.81 -0.25
CA ILE A 33 -73.77 8.91 0.72
C ILE A 33 -74.77 9.93 0.18
N GLY A 34 -74.75 10.22 -1.12
CA GLY A 34 -75.74 11.09 -1.77
C GLY A 34 -77.17 10.57 -1.64
N LYS A 35 -77.38 9.27 -1.93
CA LYS A 35 -78.69 8.61 -1.79
C LYS A 35 -79.18 8.59 -0.34
N LEU A 36 -78.30 8.22 0.60
CA LEU A 36 -78.64 8.18 2.02
C LEU A 36 -78.94 9.55 2.61
N ARG A 37 -78.28 10.63 2.14
CA ARG A 37 -78.63 12.01 2.51
C ARG A 37 -80.04 12.40 2.07
N GLN A 38 -80.41 12.00 0.86
CA GLN A 38 -81.74 12.25 0.29
C GLN A 38 -82.83 11.46 1.02
N GLU A 39 -82.52 10.24 1.49
CA GLU A 39 -83.42 9.44 2.35
C GLU A 39 -83.54 10.03 3.77
N LEU A 40 -82.45 10.59 4.31
CA LEU A 40 -82.41 11.21 5.65
C LEU A 40 -83.22 12.52 5.74
N GLU A 41 -83.30 13.30 4.67
CA GLU A 41 -84.20 14.47 4.58
C GLU A 41 -85.69 14.06 4.68
N ASN A 42 -86.02 12.81 4.34
CA ASN A 42 -87.39 12.31 4.27
C ASN A 42 -87.84 11.52 5.51
N GLN A 43 -86.94 11.00 6.37
CA GLN A 43 -87.28 10.20 7.56
C GLN A 43 -86.33 10.44 8.76
N GLY A 44 -86.88 10.73 9.94
CA GLY A 44 -86.09 10.95 11.17
C GLY A 44 -85.62 9.67 11.87
N SER A 45 -84.50 9.62 12.61
CA SER A 45 -83.30 10.47 12.60
C SER A 45 -82.11 9.88 13.42
N ALA A 46 -82.09 8.58 13.76
CA ALA A 46 -81.06 8.00 14.66
C ALA A 46 -80.17 6.94 13.98
N SER A 47 -80.73 5.80 13.55
CA SER A 47 -79.94 4.69 12.96
C SER A 47 -79.24 5.08 11.64
N TYR A 48 -79.89 5.88 10.80
CA TYR A 48 -79.30 6.35 9.56
C TYR A 48 -78.20 7.42 9.77
N LYS A 49 -78.26 8.21 10.86
CA LYS A 49 -77.18 9.14 11.20
C LYS A 49 -75.91 8.40 11.59
N GLU A 50 -76.02 7.31 12.35
CA GLU A 50 -74.88 6.45 12.69
C GLU A 50 -74.29 5.76 11.45
N ARG A 51 -75.14 5.31 10.51
CA ARG A 51 -74.66 4.74 9.24
C ARG A 51 -73.98 5.80 8.37
N LEU A 52 -74.49 7.02 8.37
CA LEU A 52 -73.93 8.14 7.62
C LEU A 52 -72.58 8.60 8.21
N THR A 53 -72.46 8.68 9.54
CA THR A 53 -71.17 8.98 10.18
C THR A 53 -70.14 7.86 9.94
N PHE A 54 -70.56 6.60 9.97
CA PHE A 54 -69.70 5.47 9.61
C PHE A 54 -69.19 5.58 8.16
N LEU A 55 -70.09 5.82 7.19
CA LEU A 55 -69.71 5.97 5.78
C LEU A 55 -68.86 7.22 5.52
N GLN A 56 -69.11 8.31 6.23
CA GLN A 56 -68.26 9.52 6.15
C GLN A 56 -66.86 9.27 6.72
N ASN A 57 -66.75 8.53 7.83
CA ASN A 57 -65.45 8.16 8.39
C ASN A 57 -64.68 7.23 7.44
N ASP A 58 -65.36 6.27 6.81
CA ASP A 58 -64.73 5.37 5.84
C ASP A 58 -64.34 6.13 4.55
N GLN A 59 -65.17 7.07 4.07
CA GLN A 59 -64.83 7.96 2.97
C GLN A 59 -63.59 8.82 3.29
N ASN A 60 -63.51 9.38 4.50
CA ASN A 60 -62.36 10.18 4.92
C ASN A 60 -61.09 9.32 5.03
N ARG A 61 -61.20 8.08 5.53
CA ARG A 61 -60.10 7.12 5.55
C ARG A 61 -59.57 6.83 4.15
N ILE A 62 -60.45 6.46 3.23
CA ILE A 62 -60.07 6.11 1.86
C ILE A 62 -59.52 7.35 1.11
N THR A 63 -60.05 8.55 1.37
CA THR A 63 -59.54 9.80 0.78
C THR A 63 -58.14 10.16 1.29
N SER A 64 -57.85 9.89 2.56
CA SER A 64 -56.52 10.05 3.15
C SER A 64 -55.52 9.08 2.53
N GLU A 65 -55.89 7.81 2.40
CA GLU A 65 -55.09 6.78 1.70
C GLU A 65 -54.81 7.19 0.25
N PHE A 66 -55.83 7.65 -0.49
CA PHE A 66 -55.67 8.13 -1.86
C PHE A 66 -54.71 9.32 -1.98
N SER A 67 -54.79 10.27 -1.05
CA SER A 67 -53.93 11.46 -1.03
C SER A 67 -52.47 11.08 -0.71
N SER A 68 -52.26 10.13 0.20
CA SER A 68 -50.93 9.59 0.52
C SER A 68 -50.31 8.87 -0.67
N VAL A 69 -51.08 8.00 -1.34
CA VAL A 69 -50.62 7.28 -2.55
C VAL A 69 -50.31 8.26 -3.68
N THR A 70 -51.13 9.29 -3.87
CA THR A 70 -50.91 10.31 -4.92
C THR A 70 -49.63 11.11 -4.66
N GLY A 71 -49.39 11.53 -3.41
CA GLY A 71 -48.16 12.23 -3.03
C GLY A 71 -46.90 11.38 -3.25
N ASN A 72 -46.95 10.10 -2.88
CA ASN A 72 -45.85 9.16 -3.15
C ASN A 72 -45.61 9.00 -4.65
N MET A 73 -46.68 8.92 -5.46
CA MET A 73 -46.58 8.79 -6.90
C MET A 73 -45.93 10.03 -7.55
N GLU A 74 -46.25 11.23 -7.07
CA GLU A 74 -45.62 12.47 -7.54
C GLU A 74 -44.13 12.53 -7.17
N GLN A 75 -43.77 12.15 -5.95
CA GLN A 75 -42.36 12.06 -5.53
C GLN A 75 -41.56 11.07 -6.40
N ILE A 76 -42.11 9.89 -6.67
CA ILE A 76 -41.47 8.89 -7.54
C ILE A 76 -41.29 9.45 -8.95
N LYS A 77 -42.27 10.18 -9.51
CA LYS A 77 -42.14 10.81 -10.83
C LYS A 77 -41.02 11.84 -10.87
N VAL A 78 -40.87 12.65 -9.83
CA VAL A 78 -39.77 13.62 -9.73
C VAL A 78 -38.43 12.90 -9.68
N SER A 79 -38.30 11.85 -8.86
CA SER A 79 -37.09 11.02 -8.78
C SER A 79 -36.72 10.41 -10.14
N ILE A 80 -37.69 9.83 -10.85
CA ILE A 80 -37.48 9.25 -12.18
C ILE A 80 -36.98 10.29 -13.18
N ASN A 81 -37.46 11.53 -13.10
CA ASN A 81 -37.01 12.59 -13.99
C ASN A 81 -35.57 13.02 -13.69
N ILE A 82 -35.20 13.13 -12.41
CA ILE A 82 -33.83 13.42 -11.99
C ILE A 82 -32.90 12.29 -12.49
N ASP A 83 -33.25 11.03 -12.23
CA ASP A 83 -32.45 9.87 -12.66
C ASP A 83 -32.27 9.83 -14.18
N LYS A 84 -33.31 10.20 -14.95
CA LYS A 84 -33.24 10.30 -16.41
C LYS A 84 -32.32 11.44 -16.88
N GLU A 85 -32.32 12.58 -16.20
CA GLU A 85 -31.41 13.69 -16.51
C GLU A 85 -29.96 13.33 -16.16
N ASP A 86 -29.74 12.68 -15.03
CA ASP A 86 -28.41 12.22 -14.63
C ASP A 86 -27.86 11.15 -15.59
N LEU A 87 -28.71 10.21 -16.02
CA LEU A 87 -28.36 9.22 -17.05
C LEU A 87 -27.91 9.87 -18.36
N LYS A 88 -28.54 10.99 -18.75
CA LYS A 88 -28.24 11.72 -19.98
C LYS A 88 -27.03 12.67 -19.85
N SER A 89 -26.76 13.18 -18.66
CA SER A 89 -25.70 14.16 -18.42
C SER A 89 -24.46 13.50 -17.83
N GLN A 90 -24.52 13.13 -16.55
CA GLN A 90 -23.39 12.65 -15.77
C GLN A 90 -22.92 11.25 -16.20
N TYR A 91 -23.86 10.37 -16.55
CA TYR A 91 -23.56 8.96 -16.83
C TYR A 91 -23.47 8.60 -18.32
N LYS A 92 -23.61 9.58 -19.23
CA LYS A 92 -23.67 9.35 -20.69
C LYS A 92 -22.50 8.54 -21.25
N ASN A 93 -21.29 8.77 -20.72
CA ASN A 93 -20.05 8.08 -21.13
C ASN A 93 -19.37 7.38 -19.94
N ILE A 94 -20.13 6.98 -18.92
CA ILE A 94 -19.56 6.43 -17.69
C ILE A 94 -18.74 5.17 -17.95
N GLU A 95 -19.15 4.31 -18.88
CA GLU A 95 -18.41 3.10 -19.22
C GLU A 95 -17.05 3.40 -19.85
N GLY A 96 -16.99 4.41 -20.74
CA GLY A 96 -15.73 4.85 -21.36
C GLY A 96 -14.78 5.43 -20.33
N ARG A 97 -15.28 6.34 -19.48
CA ARG A 97 -14.52 6.93 -18.38
C ARG A 97 -14.06 5.88 -17.37
N PHE A 98 -14.93 4.91 -17.05
CA PHE A 98 -14.58 3.81 -16.16
C PHE A 98 -13.44 2.97 -16.73
N LYS A 99 -13.51 2.59 -18.02
CA LYS A 99 -12.44 1.82 -18.68
C LYS A 99 -11.12 2.59 -18.71
N GLU A 100 -11.17 3.88 -19.00
CA GLU A 100 -9.99 4.75 -19.01
C GLU A 100 -9.36 4.87 -17.62
N GLN A 101 -10.15 5.21 -16.59
CA GLN A 101 -9.67 5.32 -15.22
C GLN A 101 -9.19 3.97 -14.67
N TRP A 102 -9.86 2.89 -15.04
CA TRP A 102 -9.43 1.54 -14.69
C TRP A 102 -8.09 1.20 -15.33
N ALA A 103 -7.90 1.50 -16.63
CA ALA A 103 -6.64 1.27 -17.33
C ALA A 103 -5.48 2.06 -16.71
N ILE A 104 -5.71 3.35 -16.38
CA ILE A 104 -4.72 4.19 -15.71
C ILE A 104 -4.36 3.61 -14.35
N LYS A 105 -5.36 3.38 -13.49
CA LYS A 105 -5.14 2.82 -12.15
C LYS A 105 -4.42 1.49 -12.19
N HIS A 106 -4.79 0.61 -13.11
CA HIS A 106 -4.17 -0.69 -13.22
C HIS A 106 -2.73 -0.58 -13.70
N GLY A 107 -2.46 0.28 -14.69
CA GLY A 107 -1.11 0.60 -15.13
C GLY A 107 -0.23 1.16 -14.01
N ASP A 108 -0.76 2.10 -13.23
CA ASP A 108 -0.07 2.67 -12.06
C ASP A 108 0.21 1.61 -11.00
N GLN A 109 -0.73 0.70 -10.73
CA GLN A 109 -0.54 -0.38 -9.76
C GLN A 109 0.54 -1.37 -10.20
N GLU A 110 0.55 -1.77 -11.47
CA GLU A 110 1.62 -2.62 -12.02
C GLU A 110 2.97 -1.90 -11.97
N ALA A 111 3.02 -0.62 -12.33
CA ALA A 111 4.24 0.18 -12.27
C ALA A 111 4.79 0.31 -10.84
N ILE A 112 3.93 0.56 -9.84
CA ILE A 112 4.33 0.59 -8.43
C ILE A 112 4.90 -0.77 -8.01
N SER A 113 4.21 -1.87 -8.34
CA SER A 113 4.68 -3.21 -8.00
C SER A 113 6.03 -3.53 -8.65
N GLU A 114 6.28 -3.04 -9.87
CA GLU A 114 7.54 -3.24 -10.56
C GLU A 114 8.66 -2.38 -9.97
N ILE A 115 8.38 -1.12 -9.60
CA ILE A 115 9.33 -0.27 -8.89
C ILE A 115 9.74 -0.89 -7.55
N ASP A 116 8.77 -1.38 -6.77
CA ASP A 116 9.04 -2.06 -5.48
C ASP A 116 9.91 -3.30 -5.68
N ARG A 117 9.65 -4.08 -6.73
CA ARG A 117 10.49 -5.24 -7.08
C ARG A 117 11.92 -4.81 -7.43
N LEU A 118 12.08 -3.78 -8.24
CA LEU A 118 13.40 -3.26 -8.65
C LEU A 118 14.19 -2.72 -7.46
N ILE A 119 13.54 -2.02 -6.53
CA ILE A 119 14.17 -1.54 -5.28
C ILE A 119 14.69 -2.74 -4.48
N ASN A 120 13.85 -3.76 -4.26
CA ASN A 120 14.25 -4.95 -3.51
C ASN A 120 15.39 -5.73 -4.18
N GLU A 121 15.36 -5.86 -5.51
CA GLU A 121 16.40 -6.57 -6.27
C GLU A 121 17.73 -5.80 -6.27
N LEU A 122 17.68 -4.48 -6.43
CA LEU A 122 18.84 -3.60 -6.31
C LEU A 122 19.46 -3.70 -4.92
N GLU A 123 18.63 -3.67 -3.88
CA GLU A 123 19.06 -3.79 -2.49
C GLU A 123 19.76 -5.12 -2.20
N ASN A 124 19.20 -6.22 -2.69
CA ASN A 124 19.80 -7.54 -2.56
C ASN A 124 21.13 -7.62 -3.32
N THR A 125 21.16 -7.07 -4.53
CA THR A 125 22.37 -7.03 -5.36
C THR A 125 23.48 -6.22 -4.68
N LEU A 126 23.14 -5.07 -4.08
CA LEU A 126 24.08 -4.23 -3.36
C LEU A 126 24.64 -4.94 -2.12
N MET A 127 23.79 -5.65 -1.37
CA MET A 127 24.21 -6.43 -0.20
C MET A 127 25.14 -7.59 -0.58
N ASN A 128 24.80 -8.30 -1.66
CA ASN A 128 25.62 -9.38 -2.20
C ASN A 128 26.98 -8.84 -2.69
N TYR A 129 26.98 -7.73 -3.43
CA TYR A 129 28.19 -7.08 -3.90
C TYR A 129 29.08 -6.63 -2.73
N HIS A 130 28.51 -6.00 -1.70
CA HIS A 130 29.24 -5.59 -0.51
C HIS A 130 29.87 -6.79 0.20
N THR A 131 29.11 -7.86 0.43
CA THR A 131 29.60 -9.09 1.08
C THR A 131 30.75 -9.71 0.27
N GLN A 132 30.58 -9.83 -1.04
CA GLN A 132 31.60 -10.36 -1.93
C GLN A 132 32.86 -9.48 -1.94
N LYS A 133 32.70 -8.15 -1.98
CA LYS A 133 33.83 -7.22 -1.92
C LYS A 133 34.57 -7.27 -0.60
N MET A 134 33.86 -7.37 0.53
CA MET A 134 34.51 -7.55 1.84
C MET A 134 35.30 -8.85 1.93
N GLN A 135 34.81 -9.93 1.33
CA GLN A 135 35.56 -11.19 1.23
C GLN A 135 36.82 -11.03 0.37
N GLU A 136 36.71 -10.41 -0.80
CA GLU A 136 37.84 -10.13 -1.70
C GLU A 136 38.93 -9.31 -0.99
N ILE A 137 38.52 -8.24 -0.29
CA ILE A 137 39.42 -7.38 0.51
C ILE A 137 40.10 -8.19 1.62
N ASN A 138 39.34 -8.99 2.37
CA ASN A 138 39.90 -9.79 3.47
C ASN A 138 40.86 -10.88 2.99
N CYS A 139 40.61 -11.49 1.82
CA CYS A 139 41.57 -12.40 1.19
C CYS A 139 42.87 -11.69 0.87
N LYS A 140 42.81 -10.50 0.24
CA LYS A 140 44.01 -9.72 -0.09
C LYS A 140 44.77 -9.24 1.14
N ILE A 141 44.05 -8.81 2.18
CA ILE A 141 44.65 -8.45 3.47
C ILE A 141 45.39 -9.65 4.07
N PHE A 142 44.79 -10.85 4.02
CA PHE A 142 45.40 -12.07 4.54
C PHE A 142 46.71 -12.39 3.80
N ASP A 143 46.68 -12.40 2.47
CA ASP A 143 47.86 -12.69 1.63
C ASP A 143 49.02 -11.71 1.94
N LEU A 144 48.72 -10.40 1.96
CA LEU A 144 49.72 -9.36 2.25
C LEU A 144 50.23 -9.41 3.70
N TRP A 145 49.36 -9.78 4.65
CA TRP A 145 49.75 -9.92 6.05
C TRP A 145 50.70 -11.10 6.27
N GLU A 146 50.41 -12.24 5.67
CA GLU A 146 51.27 -13.43 5.73
C GLU A 146 52.67 -13.16 5.15
N GLU A 147 52.77 -12.36 4.09
CA GLU A 147 54.06 -12.00 3.49
C GLU A 147 54.86 -10.96 4.29
N ALA A 148 54.18 -9.95 4.87
CA ALA A 148 54.84 -8.79 5.45
C ALA A 148 55.06 -8.89 6.97
N TYR A 149 54.25 -9.66 7.70
CA TYR A 149 54.33 -9.80 9.15
C TYR A 149 55.15 -11.01 9.56
N ASN A 150 56.12 -10.82 10.46
CA ASN A 150 57.04 -11.88 10.92
C ASN A 150 56.84 -12.25 12.41
N GLY A 151 55.71 -11.85 13.01
CA GLY A 151 55.41 -12.15 14.41
C GLY A 151 54.50 -13.36 14.58
N ASP A 152 54.80 -14.21 15.57
CA ASP A 152 53.97 -15.39 15.91
C ASP A 152 52.71 -15.03 16.75
N ASP A 153 52.53 -13.75 17.09
CA ASP A 153 51.51 -13.30 18.04
C ASP A 153 50.17 -12.91 17.39
N ILE A 154 50.13 -12.71 16.07
CA ILE A 154 48.92 -12.38 15.31
C ILE A 154 48.88 -13.25 14.05
N GLU A 155 47.89 -14.14 13.99
CA GLU A 155 47.72 -15.12 12.91
C GLU A 155 47.19 -14.46 11.62
N LYS A 156 46.18 -13.60 11.75
CA LYS A 156 45.59 -12.86 10.64
C LYS A 156 44.88 -11.61 11.11
N ILE A 157 44.67 -10.68 10.18
CA ILE A 157 43.83 -9.50 10.38
C ILE A 157 42.69 -9.49 9.36
N GLU A 158 41.51 -9.03 9.77
CA GLU A 158 40.32 -8.96 8.92
C GLU A 158 39.53 -7.68 9.23
N ILE A 159 38.85 -7.14 8.23
CA ILE A 159 37.84 -6.11 8.40
C ILE A 159 36.49 -6.79 8.57
N ARG A 160 35.85 -6.55 9.72
CA ARG A 160 34.47 -6.94 9.99
C ARG A 160 33.55 -5.78 9.64
N SER A 161 32.49 -6.08 8.91
CA SER A 161 31.38 -5.16 8.63
C SER A 161 30.13 -5.67 9.33
N GLU A 162 29.60 -4.89 10.26
CA GLU A 162 28.35 -5.18 10.97
C GLU A 162 27.26 -4.22 10.48
N GLN A 163 26.10 -4.79 10.14
CA GLN A 163 24.97 -4.02 9.66
C GLN A 163 24.11 -3.56 10.85
N GLU A 164 23.90 -2.25 10.96
CA GLU A 164 22.90 -1.68 11.86
C GLU A 164 21.56 -1.57 11.12
N SER A 165 20.52 -2.22 11.64
CA SER A 165 19.18 -2.18 11.08
C SER A 165 18.44 -0.92 11.54
N THR A 166 18.71 0.21 10.89
CA THR A 166 17.84 1.39 10.97
C THR A 166 16.82 1.38 9.82
N GLN A 167 15.54 1.60 10.16
CA GLN A 167 14.36 1.34 9.31
C GLN A 167 14.39 1.93 7.89
N ASN A 168 15.19 2.97 7.61
CA ASN A 168 15.26 3.62 6.30
C ASN A 168 16.69 3.89 5.79
N ASN A 169 17.73 3.45 6.52
CA ASN A 169 19.11 3.66 6.08
C ASN A 169 19.99 2.53 6.63
N ARG A 170 20.63 1.78 5.76
CA ARG A 170 21.57 0.71 6.15
C ARG A 170 22.88 1.36 6.54
N SER A 171 23.16 1.41 7.84
CA SER A 171 24.45 1.84 8.37
C SER A 171 25.35 0.62 8.53
N TYR A 172 26.63 0.75 8.15
CA TYR A 172 27.62 -0.29 8.34
C TYR A 172 28.69 0.21 9.32
N ASN A 173 28.89 -0.55 10.38
CA ASN A 173 30.00 -0.36 11.30
C ASN A 173 31.16 -1.25 10.88
N TYR A 174 32.32 -0.63 10.67
CA TYR A 174 33.55 -1.33 10.32
C TYR A 174 34.51 -1.36 11.50
N ARG A 175 35.09 -2.53 11.76
CA ARG A 175 36.18 -2.69 12.72
C ARG A 175 37.23 -3.64 12.18
N VAL A 176 38.48 -3.39 12.55
CA VAL A 176 39.59 -4.26 12.22
C VAL A 176 39.82 -5.21 13.38
N VAL A 177 39.75 -6.51 13.09
CA VAL A 177 39.96 -7.57 14.07
C VAL A 177 41.23 -8.32 13.74
N MET A 178 41.87 -8.86 14.77
CA MET A 178 43.01 -9.77 14.67
C MET A 178 42.64 -11.11 15.28
N MET A 179 43.20 -12.18 14.72
CA MET A 179 43.14 -13.52 15.31
C MET A 179 44.40 -13.79 16.10
N LYS A 180 44.24 -14.15 17.37
CA LYS A 180 45.33 -14.49 18.27
C LYS A 180 44.97 -15.72 19.09
N ASN A 181 45.74 -16.79 18.96
CA ASN A 181 45.49 -18.08 19.60
C ASN A 181 44.07 -18.60 19.30
N GLY A 182 43.65 -18.50 18.04
CA GLY A 182 42.30 -18.87 17.61
C GLY A 182 41.16 -18.01 18.15
N LYS A 183 41.43 -16.87 18.80
CA LYS A 183 40.41 -15.92 19.28
C LYS A 183 40.42 -14.62 18.48
N GLU A 184 39.22 -14.15 18.12
CA GLU A 184 39.02 -12.86 17.48
C GLU A 184 39.09 -11.73 18.52
N LEU A 185 39.91 -10.71 18.25
CA LEU A 185 40.08 -9.54 19.11
C LEU A 185 40.07 -8.27 18.27
N ASP A 186 39.39 -7.22 18.74
CA ASP A 186 39.46 -5.90 18.10
C ASP A 186 40.88 -5.32 18.26
N MET A 187 41.48 -4.90 17.14
CA MET A 187 42.81 -4.31 17.06
C MET A 187 42.88 -2.94 17.76
N ARG A 188 41.75 -2.22 17.83
CA ARG A 188 41.70 -0.89 18.43
C ARG A 188 42.08 -0.94 19.91
N GLY A 189 43.16 -0.24 20.26
CA GLY A 189 43.69 -0.18 21.62
C GLY A 189 44.42 -1.45 22.08
N ARG A 190 44.64 -2.44 21.21
CA ARG A 190 45.31 -3.71 21.55
C ARG A 190 46.56 -4.03 20.71
N CYS A 191 46.94 -3.14 19.81
CA CYS A 191 48.08 -3.32 18.90
C CYS A 191 49.22 -2.35 19.23
N SER A 192 50.46 -2.78 18.97
CA SER A 192 51.64 -1.92 19.03
C SER A 192 51.64 -0.83 17.96
N ALA A 193 52.50 0.18 18.10
CA ALA A 193 52.61 1.24 17.10
C ALA A 193 53.00 0.69 15.72
N GLY A 194 53.97 -0.23 15.66
CA GLY A 194 54.39 -0.88 14.41
C GLY A 194 53.29 -1.76 13.80
N GLN A 195 52.59 -2.56 14.59
CA GLN A 195 51.46 -3.38 14.12
C GLN A 195 50.36 -2.52 13.48
N ARG A 196 50.03 -1.38 14.10
CA ARG A 196 49.03 -0.44 13.54
C ARG A 196 49.50 0.17 12.23
N MET A 197 50.79 0.54 12.13
CA MET A 197 51.33 1.07 10.88
C MET A 197 51.26 0.02 9.77
N LEU A 198 51.80 -1.18 10.03
CA LEU A 198 51.84 -2.24 9.04
C LEU A 198 50.43 -2.63 8.57
N ALA A 199 49.49 -2.82 9.51
CA ALA A 199 48.10 -3.11 9.18
C ALA A 199 47.46 -1.99 8.35
N SER A 200 47.75 -0.72 8.65
CA SER A 200 47.24 0.40 7.86
C SER A 200 47.80 0.43 6.44
N ILE A 201 49.05 0.05 6.22
CA ILE A 201 49.66 -0.01 4.88
C ILE A 201 49.02 -1.14 4.08
N ILE A 202 48.96 -2.35 4.66
CA ILE A 202 48.36 -3.54 4.05
C ILE A 202 46.91 -3.30 3.66
N ILE A 203 46.09 -2.76 4.58
CA ILE A 203 44.68 -2.47 4.30
C ILE A 203 44.55 -1.50 3.12
N ARG A 204 45.38 -0.45 3.06
CA ARG A 204 45.32 0.51 1.94
C ARG A 204 45.73 -0.13 0.61
N MET A 205 46.73 -1.01 0.62
CA MET A 205 47.14 -1.75 -0.58
C MET A 205 46.03 -2.68 -1.06
N ALA A 206 45.46 -3.49 -0.16
CA ALA A 206 44.36 -4.38 -0.47
C ALA A 206 43.14 -3.64 -1.03
N LEU A 207 42.78 -2.49 -0.42
CA LEU A 207 41.70 -1.63 -0.92
C LEU A 207 42.02 -1.06 -2.31
N ALA A 208 43.24 -0.59 -2.54
CA ALA A 208 43.65 -0.05 -3.83
C ALA A 208 43.52 -1.12 -4.93
N GLU A 209 43.98 -2.34 -4.67
CA GLU A 209 43.92 -3.46 -5.62
C GLU A 209 42.48 -3.96 -5.87
N CYS A 210 41.65 -4.07 -4.82
CA CYS A 210 40.28 -4.59 -4.95
C CYS A 210 39.29 -3.61 -5.60
N PHE A 211 39.53 -2.29 -5.46
CA PHE A 211 38.61 -1.25 -5.96
C PHE A 211 39.09 -0.56 -7.23
N SER A 212 40.39 -0.55 -7.52
CA SER A 212 40.93 0.14 -8.69
C SER A 212 41.30 -0.86 -9.76
N LYS A 213 40.72 -0.69 -10.96
CA LYS A 213 41.13 -1.46 -12.13
C LYS A 213 42.47 -0.90 -12.65
N ASP A 214 43.45 -1.76 -12.87
CA ASP A 214 44.78 -1.40 -13.43
C ASP A 214 45.55 -0.36 -12.58
N PHE A 215 45.69 -0.63 -11.27
CA PHE A 215 46.40 0.26 -10.35
C PHE A 215 47.92 0.26 -10.61
N GLY A 216 48.43 1.31 -11.24
CA GLY A 216 49.84 1.41 -11.68
C GLY A 216 50.78 2.24 -10.78
N MET A 217 50.29 2.90 -9.73
CA MET A 217 51.13 3.75 -8.87
C MET A 217 50.59 3.84 -7.44
N PHE A 218 51.38 3.37 -6.46
CA PHE A 218 51.09 3.52 -5.03
C PHE A 218 52.16 4.42 -4.40
N VAL A 219 51.75 5.45 -3.66
CA VAL A 219 52.67 6.36 -2.97
C VAL A 219 52.51 6.17 -1.46
N LEU A 220 53.62 5.88 -0.80
CA LEU A 220 53.71 5.72 0.65
C LEU A 220 54.67 6.77 1.20
N ASP A 221 54.15 7.69 2.00
CA ASP A 221 54.96 8.67 2.72
C ASP A 221 55.38 8.09 4.08
N GLU A 222 56.68 8.06 4.33
CA GLU A 222 57.34 7.43 5.49
C GLU A 222 56.76 6.05 5.91
N PRO A 223 56.74 5.02 5.03
CA PRO A 223 56.12 3.72 5.35
C PRO A 223 56.82 2.93 6.46
N THR A 224 57.98 3.39 6.93
CA THR A 224 58.82 2.69 7.91
C THR A 224 58.69 3.23 9.33
N THR A 225 57.88 4.27 9.57
CA THR A 225 57.79 4.94 10.88
C THR A 225 57.21 4.05 11.98
N ASN A 226 58.04 3.66 12.96
CA ASN A 226 57.73 2.69 14.01
C ASN A 226 57.76 1.22 13.57
N LEU A 227 58.32 0.90 12.39
CA LEU A 227 58.68 -0.47 12.02
C LEU A 227 60.14 -0.75 12.40
N ASP A 228 60.39 -1.95 12.87
CA ASP A 228 61.72 -2.52 13.08
C ASP A 228 62.29 -3.05 11.77
N GLU A 229 63.62 -3.24 11.74
CA GLU A 229 64.39 -3.57 10.54
C GLU A 229 63.90 -4.85 9.85
N ILE A 230 63.40 -5.82 10.62
CA ILE A 230 62.84 -7.08 10.11
C ILE A 230 61.56 -6.82 9.30
N HIS A 231 60.61 -6.10 9.87
CA HIS A 231 59.36 -5.76 9.18
C HIS A 231 59.60 -4.83 7.98
N ILE A 232 60.57 -3.92 8.05
CA ILE A 232 60.96 -3.07 6.92
C ILE A 232 61.49 -3.94 5.75
N ASN A 233 62.38 -4.88 6.04
CA ASN A 233 62.94 -5.77 5.02
C ASN A 233 61.85 -6.65 4.39
N LYS A 234 60.96 -7.23 5.19
CA LYS A 234 59.84 -8.05 4.70
C LYS A 234 58.85 -7.26 3.86
N LEU A 235 58.48 -6.07 4.31
CA LEU A 235 57.63 -5.17 3.53
C LEU A 235 58.31 -4.80 2.20
N SER A 236 59.62 -4.54 2.21
CA SER A 236 60.37 -4.27 0.97
C SER A 236 60.43 -5.48 0.03
N GLU A 237 60.55 -6.70 0.57
CA GLU A 237 60.50 -7.94 -0.22
C GLU A 237 59.13 -8.13 -0.87
N SER A 238 58.05 -7.95 -0.10
CA SER A 238 56.67 -8.07 -0.61
C SER A 238 56.36 -7.01 -1.68
N LEU A 239 56.79 -5.76 -1.48
CA LEU A 239 56.59 -4.66 -2.44
C LEU A 239 57.41 -4.74 -3.73
N ARG A 240 58.47 -5.56 -3.78
CA ARG A 240 59.33 -5.71 -4.98
C ARG A 240 58.74 -6.67 -6.03
N ARG A 241 57.72 -7.43 -5.67
CA ARG A 241 57.02 -8.35 -6.57
C ARG A 241 55.95 -7.64 -7.38
#